data_AF-A0A178TQY9-F1
#
_entry.id   AF-A0A178TQY9-F1
#
_cell.length_a   1.000
_cell.length_b   1.000
_cell.length_c   1.000
_cell.angle_alpha   90.00
_cell.angle_beta   90.00
_cell.angle_gamma   90.00
#
_symmetry.space_group_name_H-M   'P 1'
#
loop_
_entity.id
_entity.type
_entity.pdbx_description
1 polymer ?
#
loop_
_entity_poly.entity_id
_entity_poly.type
_entity_poly.pdbx_seq_one_letter_code
_entity_poly.pdbx_strand_id
1 'polypeptide(L)'
;MNGENQQTVNVSNISAGQIFKNYKELCNALGEPIKTGNAKNAQLKEWSRNFSYERQGHKFIISEIYNTPKEKEDKRSEGHNETPYIHIIEKLIIDLLAQNKNGKVSLSKNLLLKELKMINRNYIHYKNKRYKLSDFTGITKIHIDEFYDVTDGTLTRNLERALKKLENRALIFWERKMKVCFVNVDVEYDENLNIKTRREVNENEYGDEEITYIPTIPYIYTIHREATDEEIRIIKYAEEQILKKYNCEFLTDIYKKGIAEKFFKEVQEIIFNKAHIAYYYQAYEIIYTYKSIENFKEKINDMQLDFEERKELQSNLNNSVSERLVTNAQKRNEQAKEIDLKQIKHRKRWLMALRQNNDYLSNTEKLVNILIKDDNKL
;
A
#
# COMPACT_ATOMS: atom_id res chain seq x y z
N MET A 1 -38.15 9.35 20.61
CA MET A 1 -38.88 8.11 20.27
C MET A 1 -39.16 8.13 18.79
N ASN A 2 -38.34 7.44 17.99
CA ASN A 2 -38.62 7.19 16.57
C ASN A 2 -38.64 5.66 16.42
N GLY A 3 -39.83 5.10 16.21
CA GLY A 3 -40.03 3.68 16.01
C GLY A 3 -39.42 3.23 14.68
N GLU A 4 -38.45 2.32 14.76
CA GLU A 4 -37.94 1.59 13.60
C GLU A 4 -38.99 0.57 13.16
N ASN A 5 -39.62 0.83 12.01
CA ASN A 5 -40.45 -0.15 11.32
C ASN A 5 -39.58 -1.34 10.88
N GLN A 6 -39.61 -2.44 11.65
CA GLN A 6 -39.03 -3.72 11.24
C GLN A 6 -39.89 -4.31 10.13
N GLN A 7 -39.42 -4.22 8.88
CA GLN A 7 -40.04 -4.88 7.74
C GLN A 7 -39.73 -6.39 7.82
N THR A 8 -40.64 -7.17 8.39
CA THR A 8 -40.52 -8.64 8.49
C THR A 8 -41.04 -9.32 7.23
N VAL A 9 -40.29 -10.27 6.69
CA VAL A 9 -40.65 -11.05 5.49
C VAL A 9 -41.84 -11.96 5.81
N ASN A 10 -42.81 -12.06 4.91
CA ASN A 10 -43.96 -12.93 5.12
C ASN A 10 -43.58 -14.41 4.86
N VAL A 11 -43.56 -15.21 5.92
CA VAL A 11 -43.24 -16.65 5.88
C VAL A 11 -44.49 -17.54 5.97
N SER A 12 -45.71 -16.99 5.95
CA SER A 12 -46.95 -17.76 6.11
C SER A 12 -47.18 -18.82 5.02
N ASN A 13 -46.56 -18.64 3.86
CA ASN A 13 -46.76 -19.47 2.67
C ASN A 13 -45.65 -20.51 2.46
N ILE A 14 -44.76 -20.68 3.43
CA ILE A 14 -43.68 -21.66 3.38
C ILE A 14 -43.76 -22.61 4.58
N SER A 15 -43.30 -23.85 4.42
CA SER A 15 -43.20 -24.83 5.49
C SER A 15 -41.83 -25.53 5.51
N ALA A 16 -41.42 -26.03 6.68
CA ALA A 16 -40.20 -26.83 6.80
C ALA A 16 -40.32 -28.12 5.96
N GLY A 17 -39.27 -28.46 5.22
CA GLY A 17 -39.22 -29.54 4.23
C GLY A 17 -39.68 -29.14 2.83
N GLN A 18 -40.22 -27.93 2.61
CA GLN A 18 -40.71 -27.51 1.31
C GLN A 18 -39.58 -27.25 0.31
N ILE A 19 -39.80 -27.67 -0.94
CA ILE A 19 -38.82 -27.55 -2.03
C ILE A 19 -39.30 -26.55 -3.08
N PHE A 20 -38.49 -25.53 -3.34
CA PHE A 20 -38.67 -24.57 -4.43
C PHE A 20 -37.67 -24.86 -5.55
N LYS A 21 -38.11 -24.88 -6.82
CA LYS A 21 -37.25 -25.28 -7.94
C LYS A 21 -36.17 -24.25 -8.23
N ASN A 22 -36.43 -22.99 -7.91
CA ASN A 22 -35.51 -21.88 -8.13
C ASN A 22 -35.88 -20.67 -7.25
N TYR A 23 -34.98 -19.67 -7.25
CA TYR A 23 -35.15 -18.42 -6.52
C TYR A 23 -36.43 -17.64 -6.90
N LYS A 24 -36.90 -17.70 -8.16
CA LYS A 24 -38.13 -16.98 -8.56
C LYS A 24 -39.37 -17.58 -7.91
N GLU A 25 -39.45 -18.90 -7.83
CA GLU A 25 -40.55 -19.58 -7.14
C GLU A 25 -40.55 -19.25 -5.64
N LEU A 26 -39.37 -19.21 -5.02
CA LEU A 26 -39.23 -18.79 -3.62
C LEU A 26 -39.64 -17.32 -3.41
N CYS A 27 -39.26 -16.40 -4.33
CA CYS A 27 -39.72 -15.00 -4.30
C CYS A 27 -41.25 -14.93 -4.32
N ASN A 28 -41.89 -15.67 -5.23
CA ASN A 28 -43.35 -15.65 -5.38
C ASN A 28 -44.06 -16.17 -4.12
N ALA A 29 -43.54 -17.25 -3.52
CA ALA A 29 -44.11 -17.79 -2.28
C ALA A 29 -44.02 -16.79 -1.12
N LEU A 30 -42.91 -16.07 -1.02
CA LEU A 30 -42.68 -15.05 0.00
C LEU A 30 -43.34 -13.69 -0.30
N GLY A 31 -43.97 -13.52 -1.48
CA GLY A 31 -44.56 -12.25 -1.91
C GLY A 31 -43.51 -11.16 -2.19
N GLU A 32 -42.29 -11.55 -2.51
CA GLU A 32 -41.13 -10.68 -2.63
C GLU A 32 -40.75 -10.42 -4.10
N PRO A 33 -40.25 -9.23 -4.47
CA PRO A 33 -39.85 -8.94 -5.85
C PRO A 33 -38.61 -9.75 -6.27
N ILE A 34 -38.60 -10.20 -7.52
CA ILE A 34 -37.47 -10.92 -8.12
C ILE A 34 -36.34 -9.91 -8.40
N LYS A 35 -35.18 -10.10 -7.77
CA LYS A 35 -33.99 -9.25 -7.94
C LYS A 35 -32.86 -9.99 -8.66
N THR A 36 -31.85 -9.24 -9.10
CA THR A 36 -30.63 -9.77 -9.74
C THR A 36 -29.36 -9.20 -9.08
N GLY A 37 -28.21 -9.83 -9.35
CA GLY A 37 -26.90 -9.37 -8.86
C GLY A 37 -26.81 -9.24 -7.33
N ASN A 38 -26.22 -8.12 -6.87
CA ASN A 38 -26.04 -7.85 -5.44
C ASN A 38 -27.36 -7.67 -4.69
N ALA A 39 -28.40 -7.18 -5.37
CA ALA A 39 -29.71 -6.97 -4.77
C ALA A 39 -30.39 -8.31 -4.41
N LYS A 40 -30.19 -9.34 -5.25
CA LYS A 40 -30.60 -10.73 -4.95
C LYS A 40 -29.85 -11.29 -3.74
N ASN A 41 -28.54 -11.08 -3.66
CA ASN A 41 -27.73 -11.57 -2.54
C ASN A 41 -28.15 -10.92 -1.21
N ALA A 42 -28.46 -9.63 -1.23
CA ALA A 42 -28.98 -8.92 -0.06
C ALA A 42 -30.33 -9.48 0.41
N GLN A 43 -31.22 -9.82 -0.52
CA GLN A 43 -32.53 -10.39 -0.20
C GLN A 43 -32.42 -11.80 0.39
N LEU A 44 -31.55 -12.66 -0.18
CA LEU A 44 -31.27 -13.98 0.39
C LEU A 44 -30.69 -13.89 1.82
N LYS A 45 -29.85 -12.89 2.09
CA LYS A 45 -29.30 -12.63 3.43
C LYS A 45 -30.41 -12.19 4.39
N GLU A 46 -31.31 -11.34 3.96
CA GLU A 46 -32.47 -10.92 4.76
C GLU A 46 -33.38 -12.11 5.09
N TRP A 47 -33.63 -12.98 4.12
CA TRP A 47 -34.45 -14.18 4.32
C TRP A 47 -33.84 -15.18 5.29
N SER A 48 -32.51 -15.32 5.30
CA SER A 48 -31.80 -16.20 6.24
C SER A 48 -32.03 -15.85 7.71
N ARG A 49 -32.61 -14.68 7.99
CA ARG A 49 -33.06 -14.27 9.33
C ARG A 49 -34.38 -14.91 9.74
N ASN A 50 -35.23 -15.28 8.79
CA ASN A 50 -36.59 -15.76 9.05
C ASN A 50 -36.69 -17.29 8.90
N PHE A 51 -35.86 -17.90 8.07
CA PHE A 51 -35.80 -19.35 7.89
C PHE A 51 -34.42 -19.80 7.40
N SER A 52 -34.07 -21.05 7.66
CA SER A 52 -32.89 -21.71 7.06
C SER A 52 -33.27 -22.52 5.83
N TYR A 53 -32.32 -22.68 4.91
CA TYR A 53 -32.51 -23.49 3.73
C TYR A 53 -31.21 -24.15 3.27
N GLU A 54 -31.35 -25.28 2.60
CA GLU A 54 -30.28 -25.96 1.88
C GLU A 54 -30.41 -25.75 0.37
N ARG A 55 -29.27 -25.67 -0.32
CA ARG A 55 -29.25 -25.54 -1.77
C ARG A 55 -28.82 -26.84 -2.42
N GLN A 56 -29.69 -27.40 -3.26
CA GLN A 56 -29.38 -28.54 -4.12
C GLN A 56 -29.43 -28.07 -5.58
N GLY A 57 -28.28 -27.67 -6.10
CA GLY A 57 -28.16 -27.03 -7.41
C GLY A 57 -28.91 -25.69 -7.46
N HIS A 58 -29.99 -25.64 -8.24
CA HIS A 58 -30.87 -24.47 -8.34
C HIS A 58 -32.03 -24.48 -7.34
N LYS A 59 -32.27 -25.62 -6.67
CA LYS A 59 -33.38 -25.79 -5.74
C LYS A 59 -33.06 -25.24 -4.35
N PHE A 60 -34.09 -24.79 -3.65
CA PHE A 60 -34.05 -24.34 -2.26
C PHE A 60 -34.95 -25.26 -1.44
N ILE A 61 -34.39 -25.88 -0.39
CA ILE A 61 -35.12 -26.75 0.54
C ILE A 61 -35.18 -26.02 1.87
N ILE A 62 -36.37 -25.64 2.33
CA ILE A 62 -36.53 -24.96 3.62
C ILE A 62 -36.29 -25.98 4.73
N SER A 63 -35.28 -25.78 5.57
CA SER A 63 -34.96 -26.71 6.66
C SER A 63 -35.71 -26.37 7.94
N GLU A 64 -35.81 -25.08 8.28
CA GLU A 64 -36.44 -24.61 9.53
C GLU A 64 -36.98 -23.19 9.35
N ILE A 65 -38.15 -22.89 9.93
CA ILE A 65 -38.72 -21.54 9.99
C ILE A 65 -38.63 -21.05 11.44
N TYR A 66 -38.06 -19.87 11.64
CA TYR A 66 -37.84 -19.33 12.98
C TYR A 66 -39.10 -18.61 13.49
N ASN A 67 -39.50 -18.90 14.74
CA ASN A 67 -40.63 -18.23 15.40
C ASN A 67 -40.38 -16.73 15.63
N THR A 68 -39.12 -16.36 15.84
CA THR A 68 -38.67 -14.98 15.97
C THR A 68 -37.55 -14.76 14.96
N PRO A 69 -37.64 -13.75 14.08
CA PRO A 69 -36.57 -13.46 13.12
C PRO A 69 -35.26 -13.22 13.87
N LYS A 70 -34.18 -13.86 13.41
CA LYS A 70 -32.83 -13.59 13.92
C LYS A 70 -32.54 -12.10 13.80
N GLU A 71 -31.86 -11.54 14.81
CA GLU A 71 -31.50 -10.14 14.81
C GLU A 71 -30.77 -9.77 13.51
N LYS A 72 -31.06 -8.57 13.02
CA LYS A 72 -30.34 -8.04 11.88
C LYS A 72 -28.95 -7.71 12.38
N GLU A 73 -27.94 -8.46 11.96
CA GLU A 73 -26.58 -7.95 12.01
C GLU A 73 -26.48 -6.80 11.00
N ASP A 74 -26.94 -5.60 11.40
CA ASP A 74 -26.73 -4.37 10.65
C ASP A 74 -25.30 -3.89 10.89
N LYS A 75 -24.40 -4.64 10.31
CA LYS A 75 -22.99 -4.36 10.14
C LYS A 75 -22.71 -2.99 9.46
N ARG A 76 -23.73 -2.24 9.01
CA ARG A 76 -23.57 -0.91 8.41
C ARG A 76 -23.40 0.20 9.45
N SER A 77 -23.92 0.05 10.67
CA SER A 77 -23.64 0.99 11.78
C SER A 77 -22.18 0.87 12.28
N GLU A 78 -21.51 -0.25 11.97
CA GLU A 78 -20.10 -0.52 12.29
C GLU A 78 -19.19 -0.53 11.04
N GLY A 79 -19.40 0.39 10.08
CA GLY A 79 -18.37 0.75 9.09
C GLY A 79 -17.77 -0.40 8.26
N HIS A 80 -18.61 -1.27 7.68
CA HIS A 80 -18.21 -2.58 7.16
C HIS A 80 -17.30 -2.69 5.91
N ASN A 81 -16.51 -1.67 5.58
CA ASN A 81 -15.41 -1.78 4.60
C ASN A 81 -14.12 -1.08 5.04
N GLU A 82 -14.11 -0.57 6.28
CA GLU A 82 -12.94 0.07 6.82
C GLU A 82 -11.93 -1.00 7.23
N THR A 83 -10.74 -0.96 6.65
CA THR A 83 -9.64 -1.75 7.15
C THR A 83 -9.46 -1.38 8.64
N PRO A 84 -9.49 -2.33 9.60
CA PRO A 84 -9.66 -2.03 11.03
C PRO A 84 -8.70 -0.99 11.60
N TYR A 85 -7.53 -0.82 10.99
CA TYR A 85 -6.47 0.08 11.43
C TYR A 85 -6.40 1.42 10.67
N ILE A 86 -7.34 1.78 9.79
CA ILE A 86 -7.32 3.09 9.10
C ILE A 86 -7.41 4.26 10.10
N HIS A 87 -8.22 4.13 11.15
CA HIS A 87 -8.29 5.13 12.21
C HIS A 87 -6.94 5.29 12.95
N ILE A 88 -6.16 4.23 13.09
CA ILE A 88 -4.81 4.28 13.68
C ILE A 88 -3.85 5.05 12.75
N ILE A 89 -3.95 4.83 11.44
CA ILE A 89 -3.20 5.60 10.43
C ILE A 89 -3.56 7.09 10.54
N GLU A 90 -4.85 7.44 10.65
CA GLU A 90 -5.31 8.82 10.81
C GLU A 90 -4.69 9.47 12.07
N LYS A 91 -4.74 8.78 13.22
CA LYS A 91 -4.15 9.27 14.48
C LYS A 91 -2.64 9.52 14.37
N LEU A 92 -1.90 8.56 13.81
CA LEU A 92 -0.44 8.68 13.66
C LEU A 92 -0.04 9.76 12.64
N ILE A 93 -0.84 9.99 11.59
CA ILE A 93 -0.63 11.15 10.70
C ILE A 93 -0.82 12.44 11.49
N ILE A 94 -1.92 12.59 12.23
CA ILE A 94 -2.17 13.80 13.03
C ILE A 94 -1.05 14.04 14.05
N ASP A 95 -0.56 13.00 14.71
CA ASP A 95 0.59 13.08 15.62
C ASP A 95 1.88 13.53 14.90
N LEU A 96 2.19 12.95 13.73
CA LEU A 96 3.31 13.38 12.89
C LEU A 96 3.21 14.87 12.52
N LEU A 97 2.03 15.33 12.10
CA LEU A 97 1.79 16.72 11.75
C LEU A 97 1.90 17.63 12.97
N ALA A 98 1.44 17.21 14.15
CA ALA A 98 1.53 18.00 15.38
C ALA A 98 2.98 18.20 15.86
N GLN A 99 3.84 17.21 15.63
CA GLN A 99 5.28 17.30 15.92
C GLN A 99 6.00 18.28 14.97
N ASN A 100 5.41 18.57 13.81
CA ASN A 100 5.98 19.49 12.83
C ASN A 100 5.24 20.83 12.87
N LYS A 101 5.89 21.91 13.29
CA LYS A 101 5.22 23.22 13.44
C LYS A 101 5.20 24.06 12.17
N ASN A 102 5.73 23.54 11.06
CA ASN A 102 5.92 24.32 9.83
C ASN A 102 4.66 24.40 8.95
N GLY A 103 3.54 23.78 9.35
CA GLY A 103 2.26 23.78 8.62
C GLY A 103 2.28 23.00 7.29
N LYS A 104 3.41 22.36 6.97
CA LYS A 104 3.62 21.58 5.76
C LYS A 104 4.58 20.43 6.01
N VAL A 105 4.18 19.23 5.60
CA VAL A 105 5.03 18.03 5.57
C VAL A 105 5.14 17.54 4.13
N SER A 106 6.36 17.20 3.70
CA SER A 106 6.62 16.73 2.34
C SER A 106 7.52 15.50 2.35
N LEU A 107 6.91 14.32 2.22
CA LEU A 107 7.58 13.02 2.33
C LEU A 107 7.27 12.14 1.12
N SER A 108 8.22 11.31 0.70
CA SER A 108 7.88 10.23 -0.25
C SER A 108 6.92 9.25 0.42
N LYS A 109 6.12 8.54 -0.38
CA LYS A 109 5.21 7.51 0.13
C LYS A 109 5.89 6.53 1.09
N ASN A 110 7.05 6.00 0.69
CA ASN A 110 7.76 5.01 1.48
C ASN A 110 8.31 5.61 2.78
N LEU A 111 8.73 6.88 2.78
CA LEU A 111 9.11 7.56 4.02
C LEU A 111 7.91 7.72 4.94
N LEU A 112 6.76 8.17 4.43
CA LEU A 112 5.55 8.30 5.25
C LEU A 112 5.09 6.94 5.81
N LEU A 113 5.07 5.87 5.01
CA LEU A 113 4.76 4.52 5.50
C LEU A 113 5.74 4.04 6.58
N LYS A 114 7.02 4.41 6.47
CA LYS A 114 8.06 4.09 7.46
C LYS A 114 7.88 4.90 8.74
N GLU A 115 7.58 6.20 8.67
CA GLU A 115 7.31 7.03 9.85
C GLU A 115 6.10 6.51 10.65
N LEU A 116 5.10 5.97 9.95
CA LEU A 116 3.92 5.34 10.55
C LEU A 116 4.16 3.87 10.98
N LYS A 117 5.38 3.34 10.84
CA LYS A 117 5.73 1.95 11.15
C LYS A 117 4.91 0.89 10.40
N MET A 118 4.40 1.22 9.21
CA MET A 118 3.71 0.26 8.34
C MET A 118 4.69 -0.58 7.50
N ILE A 119 5.93 -0.11 7.35
CA ILE A 119 7.05 -0.81 6.72
C ILE A 119 8.32 -0.48 7.49
N ASN A 120 9.35 -1.30 7.35
CA ASN A 120 10.66 -1.03 7.95
C ASN A 120 11.68 -0.49 6.92
N ARG A 121 12.91 -0.23 7.37
CA ARG A 121 14.01 0.25 6.52
C ARG A 121 14.41 -0.74 5.41
N ASN A 122 14.26 -2.04 5.65
CA ASN A 122 14.62 -3.09 4.68
C ASN A 122 13.68 -3.05 3.49
N TYR A 123 12.39 -2.77 3.70
CA TYR A 123 11.44 -2.55 2.60
C TYR A 123 11.95 -1.50 1.61
N ILE A 124 12.42 -0.36 2.12
CA ILE A 124 12.95 0.72 1.29
C ILE A 124 14.26 0.30 0.62
N HIS A 125 15.18 -0.29 1.40
CA HIS A 125 16.50 -0.69 0.91
C HIS A 125 16.43 -1.71 -0.24
N TYR A 126 15.55 -2.71 -0.12
CA TYR A 126 15.46 -3.81 -1.06
C TYR A 126 14.46 -3.60 -2.20
N LYS A 127 13.63 -2.54 -2.17
CA LYS A 127 12.62 -2.26 -3.22
C LYS A 127 13.21 -2.25 -4.64
N ASN A 128 14.40 -1.68 -4.78
CA ASN A 128 15.15 -1.62 -6.05
C ASN A 128 16.35 -2.60 -6.09
N LYS A 129 16.51 -3.47 -5.10
CA LYS A 129 17.60 -4.46 -4.99
C LYS A 129 17.04 -5.88 -4.81
N ARG A 130 16.04 -6.22 -5.62
CA ARG A 130 15.25 -7.45 -5.47
C ARG A 130 16.06 -8.72 -5.71
N TYR A 131 17.07 -8.68 -6.58
CA TYR A 131 18.06 -9.76 -6.71
C TYR A 131 18.83 -10.01 -5.42
N LYS A 132 19.36 -8.94 -4.80
CA LYS A 132 20.06 -9.05 -3.50
C LYS A 132 19.15 -9.61 -2.39
N LEU A 133 17.87 -9.25 -2.41
CA LEU A 133 16.90 -9.82 -1.47
C LEU A 133 16.63 -11.31 -1.76
N SER A 134 16.56 -11.69 -3.04
CA SER A 134 16.43 -13.07 -3.48
C SER A 134 17.59 -13.91 -2.94
N ASP A 135 18.82 -13.45 -3.12
CA ASP A 135 20.02 -14.14 -2.64
C ASP A 135 20.05 -14.25 -1.11
N PHE A 136 19.71 -13.16 -0.42
CA PHE A 136 19.68 -13.12 1.05
C PHE A 136 18.61 -14.04 1.65
N THR A 137 17.44 -14.14 1.04
CA THR A 137 16.30 -14.87 1.60
C THR A 137 16.14 -16.29 1.06
N GLY A 138 16.75 -16.61 -0.07
CA GLY A 138 16.48 -17.82 -0.84
C GLY A 138 15.11 -17.83 -1.55
N ILE A 139 14.35 -16.72 -1.47
CA ILE A 139 13.03 -16.60 -2.11
C ILE A 139 13.23 -16.12 -3.54
N THR A 140 12.56 -16.76 -4.51
CA THR A 140 12.70 -16.37 -5.91
C THR A 140 12.33 -14.89 -6.15
N LYS A 141 13.09 -14.21 -7.02
CA LYS A 141 12.80 -12.82 -7.42
C LYS A 141 11.35 -12.63 -7.88
N ILE A 142 10.78 -13.59 -8.60
CA ILE A 142 9.40 -13.51 -9.11
C ILE A 142 8.38 -13.43 -7.95
N HIS A 143 8.60 -14.18 -6.86
CA HIS A 143 7.78 -14.06 -5.67
C HIS A 143 7.99 -12.71 -4.99
N ILE A 144 9.24 -12.27 -4.84
CA ILE A 144 9.55 -10.95 -4.28
C ILE A 144 8.87 -9.83 -5.07
N ASP A 145 8.88 -9.91 -6.41
CA ASP A 145 8.20 -8.97 -7.29
C ASP A 145 6.69 -8.93 -7.02
N GLU A 146 6.04 -10.11 -6.96
CA GLU A 146 4.61 -10.23 -6.62
C GLU A 146 4.29 -9.63 -5.26
N PHE A 147 5.13 -9.92 -4.26
CA PHE A 147 4.96 -9.41 -2.90
C PHE A 147 5.00 -7.89 -2.88
N TYR A 148 5.98 -7.25 -3.52
CA TYR A 148 6.06 -5.79 -3.59
C TYR A 148 4.84 -5.22 -4.31
N ASP A 149 4.44 -5.79 -5.45
CA ASP A 149 3.33 -5.27 -6.26
C ASP A 149 2.00 -5.30 -5.48
N VAL A 150 1.68 -6.40 -4.80
CA VAL A 150 0.44 -6.52 -4.02
C VAL A 150 0.48 -5.71 -2.71
N THR A 151 1.63 -5.68 -2.06
CA THR A 151 1.81 -5.00 -0.77
C THR A 151 1.82 -3.49 -0.96
N ASP A 152 2.61 -2.97 -1.90
CA ASP A 152 2.70 -1.54 -2.20
C ASP A 152 1.32 -0.98 -2.59
N GLY A 153 0.56 -1.70 -3.41
CA GLY A 153 -0.82 -1.33 -3.76
C GLY A 153 -1.80 -1.34 -2.57
N THR A 154 -1.63 -2.27 -1.62
CA THR A 154 -2.46 -2.34 -0.41
C THR A 154 -2.14 -1.20 0.56
N LEU A 155 -0.86 -0.99 0.85
CA LEU A 155 -0.39 0.05 1.76
C LEU A 155 -0.73 1.45 1.23
N THR A 156 -0.47 1.70 -0.06
CA THR A 156 -0.79 2.99 -0.70
C THR A 156 -2.28 3.31 -0.56
N ARG A 157 -3.15 2.33 -0.84
CA ARG A 157 -4.61 2.53 -0.76
C ARG A 157 -5.08 2.83 0.66
N ASN A 158 -4.54 2.14 1.66
CA ASN A 158 -4.92 2.37 3.05
C ASN A 158 -4.43 3.74 3.55
N LEU A 159 -3.21 4.12 3.19
CA LEU A 159 -2.66 5.44 3.49
C LEU A 159 -3.48 6.57 2.86
N GLU A 160 -3.78 6.47 1.56
CA GLU A 160 -4.54 7.52 0.85
C GLU A 160 -6.01 7.58 1.31
N ARG A 161 -6.59 6.47 1.75
CA ARG A 161 -7.89 6.48 2.42
C ARG A 161 -7.87 7.27 3.72
N ALA A 162 -6.83 7.10 4.55
CA ALA A 162 -6.68 7.87 5.77
C ALA A 162 -6.48 9.36 5.48
N LEU A 163 -5.59 9.71 4.54
CA LEU A 163 -5.39 11.10 4.10
C LEU A 163 -6.70 11.72 3.58
N LYS A 164 -7.45 10.98 2.75
CA LYS A 164 -8.73 11.47 2.22
C LYS A 164 -9.77 11.71 3.31
N LYS A 165 -9.79 10.89 4.36
CA LYS A 165 -10.68 11.10 5.51
C LYS A 165 -10.32 12.34 6.31
N LEU A 166 -9.03 12.56 6.56
CA LEU A 166 -8.54 13.77 7.23
C LEU A 166 -8.86 15.02 6.41
N GLU A 167 -8.70 14.95 5.09
CA GLU A 167 -9.08 16.02 4.17
C GLU A 167 -10.59 16.29 4.16
N ASN A 168 -11.41 15.24 4.13
CA ASN A 168 -12.88 15.38 4.20
C ASN A 168 -13.36 15.98 5.53
N ARG A 169 -12.56 15.90 6.60
CA ARG A 169 -12.80 16.57 7.89
C ARG A 169 -12.24 17.99 7.93
N ALA A 170 -11.74 18.52 6.80
CA ALA A 170 -11.09 19.82 6.68
C ALA A 170 -9.88 20.01 7.63
N LEU A 171 -9.18 18.92 7.97
CA LEU A 171 -8.00 18.99 8.84
C LEU A 171 -6.72 19.27 8.06
N ILE A 172 -6.64 18.72 6.85
CA ILE A 172 -5.49 18.79 5.96
C ILE A 172 -5.92 19.05 4.53
N PHE A 173 -5.02 19.58 3.71
CA PHE A 173 -5.02 19.45 2.27
C PHE A 173 -3.85 18.56 1.88
N TRP A 174 -4.04 17.64 0.92
CA TRP A 174 -2.93 16.82 0.47
C TRP A 174 -2.95 16.60 -1.04
N GLU A 175 -1.76 16.51 -1.62
CA GLU A 175 -1.59 16.20 -3.03
C GLU A 175 -0.31 15.39 -3.29
N ARG A 176 -0.19 14.85 -4.51
CA ARG A 176 1.04 14.21 -4.98
C ARG A 176 1.82 15.22 -5.81
N LYS A 177 3.03 15.55 -5.37
CA LYS A 177 3.95 16.44 -6.10
C LYS A 177 5.16 15.69 -6.64
N MET A 178 5.58 16.05 -7.84
CA MET A 178 6.81 15.53 -8.43
C MET A 178 8.02 16.19 -7.78
N LYS A 179 8.96 15.37 -7.31
CA LYS A 179 10.27 15.80 -6.85
C LYS A 179 11.36 15.26 -7.76
N VAL A 180 12.44 16.01 -7.87
CA VAL A 180 13.65 15.67 -8.61
C VAL A 180 14.82 15.54 -7.65
N CYS A 181 15.72 14.60 -7.97
CA CYS A 181 16.98 14.39 -7.29
C CYS A 181 18.12 14.76 -8.22
N PHE A 182 19.05 15.56 -7.70
CA PHE A 182 20.31 15.90 -8.34
C PHE A 182 21.46 15.21 -7.61
N VAL A 183 22.52 14.89 -8.33
CA VAL A 183 23.80 14.47 -7.75
C VAL A 183 24.75 15.65 -7.87
N ASN A 184 25.19 16.17 -6.74
CA ASN A 184 26.15 17.26 -6.66
C ASN A 184 27.48 16.72 -6.15
N VAL A 185 28.55 17.42 -6.54
CA VAL A 185 29.91 17.13 -6.11
C VAL A 185 30.48 18.42 -5.53
N ASP A 186 30.91 18.36 -4.28
CA ASP A 186 31.69 19.43 -3.64
C ASP A 186 33.17 19.07 -3.71
N VAL A 187 33.98 20.00 -4.21
CA VAL A 187 35.43 19.85 -4.39
C VAL A 187 36.10 21.11 -3.88
N GLU A 188 37.09 20.95 -3.02
CA GLU A 188 37.90 22.10 -2.60
C GLU A 188 38.89 22.46 -3.70
N TYR A 189 38.86 23.73 -4.09
CA TYR A 189 39.78 24.31 -5.07
C TYR A 189 40.78 25.25 -4.39
N ASP A 190 42.02 25.28 -4.86
CA ASP A 190 42.99 26.33 -4.52
C ASP A 190 42.67 27.66 -5.22
N GLU A 191 43.46 28.69 -4.95
CA GLU A 191 43.29 30.03 -5.56
C GLU A 191 43.40 30.03 -7.09
N ASN A 192 44.01 28.99 -7.67
CA ASN A 192 44.20 28.80 -9.10
C ASN A 192 43.17 27.83 -9.72
N LEU A 193 42.11 27.46 -8.99
CA LEU A 193 41.08 26.50 -9.40
C LEU A 193 41.59 25.06 -9.62
N ASN A 194 42.73 24.69 -9.02
CA ASN A 194 43.16 23.29 -8.98
C ASN A 194 42.54 22.58 -7.77
N ILE A 195 42.29 21.27 -7.90
CA ILE A 195 41.81 20.44 -6.78
C ILE A 195 42.86 20.46 -5.68
N LYS A 196 42.48 20.87 -4.46
CA LYS A 196 43.40 20.92 -3.32
C LYS A 196 43.96 19.55 -2.99
N THR A 197 45.26 19.50 -2.68
CA THR A 197 45.93 18.34 -2.08
C THR A 197 46.26 18.64 -0.62
N ARG A 198 46.20 17.61 0.22
CA ARG A 198 46.59 17.65 1.62
C ARG A 198 47.95 17.00 1.77
N ARG A 199 48.86 17.64 2.52
CA ARG A 199 50.16 17.06 2.88
C ARG A 199 50.01 16.32 4.20
N GLU A 200 50.21 15.01 4.19
CA GLU A 200 50.34 14.20 5.41
C GLU A 200 51.83 13.87 5.62
N VAL A 201 52.31 14.06 6.85
CA VAL A 201 53.67 13.70 7.26
C VAL A 201 53.52 12.56 8.26
N ASN A 202 54.01 11.38 7.89
CA ASN A 202 53.99 10.20 8.74
C ASN A 202 55.43 9.84 9.10
N GLU A 203 55.66 9.32 10.29
CA GLU A 203 56.96 8.79 10.68
C GLU A 203 56.99 7.29 10.36
N ASN A 204 57.97 6.84 9.58
CA ASN A 204 58.10 5.43 9.23
C ASN A 204 58.62 4.59 10.43
N GLU A 205 58.70 3.28 10.25
CA GLU A 205 59.16 2.33 11.29
C GLU A 205 60.61 2.58 11.78
N TYR A 206 61.37 3.42 11.07
CA TYR A 206 62.76 3.77 11.33
C TYR A 206 62.94 5.19 11.89
N GLY A 207 61.87 5.97 12.03
CA GLY A 207 61.92 7.34 12.55
C GLY A 207 62.10 8.43 11.49
N ASP A 208 62.06 8.09 10.19
CA ASP A 208 62.16 9.09 9.12
C ASP A 208 60.78 9.68 8.78
N GLU A 209 60.73 10.99 8.51
CA GLU A 209 59.53 11.65 7.98
C GLU A 209 59.26 11.22 6.52
N GLU A 210 58.14 10.56 6.30
CA GLU A 210 57.60 10.23 4.99
C GLU A 210 56.44 11.18 4.64
N ILE A 211 56.57 11.91 3.53
CA ILE A 211 55.57 12.88 3.07
C ILE A 211 54.68 12.23 2.02
N THR A 212 53.38 12.18 2.28
CA THR A 212 52.36 11.74 1.33
C THR A 212 51.45 12.90 0.93
N TYR A 213 51.14 13.01 -0.36
CA TYR A 213 50.19 13.97 -0.89
C TYR A 213 48.86 13.27 -1.18
N ILE A 214 47.80 13.64 -0.47
CA ILE A 214 46.48 13.05 -0.63
C ILE A 214 45.55 14.04 -1.32
N PRO A 215 44.93 13.70 -2.47
CA PRO A 215 43.95 14.57 -3.10
C PRO A 215 42.74 14.76 -2.19
N THR A 216 42.17 15.96 -2.16
CA THR A 216 40.88 16.16 -1.49
C THR A 216 39.83 15.31 -2.20
N ILE A 217 39.23 14.39 -1.46
CA ILE A 217 38.25 13.46 -2.01
C ILE A 217 36.95 14.24 -2.27
N PRO A 218 36.43 14.27 -3.50
CA PRO A 218 35.19 14.96 -3.82
C PRO A 218 34.03 14.40 -2.98
N TYR A 219 33.30 15.29 -2.29
CA TYR A 219 32.14 14.90 -1.51
C TYR A 219 30.89 14.86 -2.41
N ILE A 220 30.39 13.65 -2.67
CA ILE A 220 29.18 13.44 -3.48
C ILE A 220 27.96 13.41 -2.58
N TYR A 221 26.99 14.29 -2.86
CA TYR A 221 25.74 14.35 -2.13
C TYR A 221 24.55 14.52 -3.07
N THR A 222 23.35 14.24 -2.56
CA THR A 222 22.11 14.36 -3.34
C THR A 222 21.24 15.48 -2.82
N ILE A 223 20.69 16.28 -3.74
CA ILE A 223 19.74 17.34 -3.42
C ILE A 223 18.37 16.94 -3.95
N HIS A 224 17.35 17.09 -3.11
CA HIS A 224 15.97 16.75 -3.42
C HIS A 224 15.10 17.99 -3.29
N ARG A 225 14.34 18.32 -4.33
CA ARG A 225 13.36 19.42 -4.29
C ARG A 225 12.16 19.17 -5.17
N GLU A 226 11.16 20.03 -5.05
CA GLU A 226 10.03 20.08 -5.98
C GLU A 226 10.53 20.33 -7.40
N ALA A 227 9.95 19.60 -8.35
CA ALA A 227 10.24 19.76 -9.77
C ALA A 227 9.60 21.05 -10.27
N THR A 228 10.36 21.83 -11.04
CA THR A 228 9.82 22.98 -11.78
C THR A 228 8.98 22.51 -12.97
N ASP A 229 8.12 23.38 -13.49
CA ASP A 229 7.32 23.07 -14.67
C ASP A 229 8.16 22.67 -15.89
N GLU A 230 9.34 23.25 -16.05
CA GLU A 230 10.25 22.91 -17.14
C GLU A 230 10.84 21.51 -16.97
N GLU A 231 11.26 21.16 -15.75
CA GLU A 231 11.75 19.81 -15.45
C GLU A 231 10.65 18.76 -15.64
N ILE A 232 9.41 19.09 -15.24
CA ILE A 232 8.24 18.23 -15.48
C ILE A 232 8.04 18.03 -16.98
N ARG A 233 8.12 19.10 -17.81
CA ARG A 233 8.02 18.99 -19.27
C ARG A 233 9.11 18.09 -19.85
N ILE A 234 10.36 18.25 -19.41
CA ILE A 234 11.49 17.41 -19.84
C ILE A 234 11.24 15.94 -19.49
N ILE A 235 10.80 15.66 -18.26
CA ILE A 235 10.48 14.31 -17.80
C ILE A 235 9.34 13.72 -18.63
N LYS A 236 8.25 14.46 -18.85
CA LYS A 236 7.10 13.98 -19.62
C LYS A 236 7.45 13.71 -21.08
N TYR A 237 8.25 14.58 -21.68
CA TYR A 237 8.76 14.34 -23.02
C TYR A 237 9.62 13.08 -23.08
N ALA A 238 10.51 12.86 -22.10
CA ALA A 238 11.32 11.63 -22.04
C ALA A 238 10.45 10.37 -21.87
N GLU A 239 9.46 10.38 -20.98
CA GLU A 239 8.50 9.27 -20.81
C GLU A 239 7.77 8.96 -22.12
N GLU A 240 7.28 9.98 -22.82
CA GLU A 240 6.56 9.83 -24.09
C GLU A 240 7.44 9.22 -25.20
N GLN A 241 8.68 9.68 -25.33
CA GLN A 241 9.63 9.14 -26.31
C GLN A 241 9.90 7.65 -26.08
N ILE A 242 10.12 7.26 -24.83
CA ILE A 242 10.37 5.86 -24.49
C ILE A 242 9.08 5.02 -24.64
N LEU A 243 7.89 5.56 -24.34
CA LEU A 243 6.61 4.89 -24.61
C LEU A 243 6.44 4.57 -26.10
N LYS A 244 6.71 5.55 -26.98
CA LYS A 244 6.71 5.39 -28.44
C LYS A 244 7.70 4.32 -28.88
N LYS A 245 8.93 4.35 -28.37
CA LYS A 245 9.97 3.34 -28.63
C LYS A 245 9.49 1.92 -28.30
N TYR A 246 8.73 1.74 -27.23
CA TYR A 246 8.18 0.45 -26.80
C TYR A 246 6.81 0.10 -27.40
N ASN A 247 6.30 0.92 -28.33
CA ASN A 247 4.96 0.79 -28.90
C ASN A 247 3.91 0.61 -27.79
N CYS A 248 3.92 1.53 -26.82
CA CYS A 248 3.00 1.60 -25.69
C CYS A 248 2.30 2.95 -25.69
N GLU A 249 0.99 2.93 -25.44
CA GLU A 249 0.20 4.17 -25.34
C GLU A 249 0.16 4.67 -23.89
N PHE A 250 0.06 3.74 -22.93
CA PHE A 250 -0.05 4.08 -21.51
C PHE A 250 1.14 3.53 -20.71
N LEU A 251 1.51 4.23 -19.63
CA LEU A 251 2.45 3.68 -18.64
C LEU A 251 1.97 2.32 -18.09
N THR A 252 0.67 2.07 -18.02
CA THR A 252 0.15 0.76 -17.60
C THR A 252 0.59 -0.39 -18.52
N ASP A 253 0.86 -0.12 -19.79
CA ASP A 253 1.29 -1.15 -20.74
C ASP A 253 2.73 -1.58 -20.52
N ILE A 254 3.59 -0.64 -20.08
CA ILE A 254 4.96 -0.92 -19.63
C ILE A 254 4.96 -1.93 -18.48
N TYR A 255 4.10 -1.72 -17.48
CA TYR A 255 3.94 -2.66 -16.36
C TYR A 255 3.37 -4.01 -16.82
N LYS A 256 2.33 -4.02 -17.66
CA LYS A 256 1.75 -5.26 -18.19
C LYS A 256 2.75 -6.08 -19.02
N LYS A 257 3.67 -5.41 -19.72
CA LYS A 257 4.75 -6.04 -20.51
C LYS A 257 5.95 -6.47 -19.65
N GLY A 258 6.00 -6.09 -18.37
CA GLY A 258 7.11 -6.45 -17.47
C GLY A 258 8.43 -5.73 -17.79
N ILE A 259 8.38 -4.60 -18.51
CA ILE A 259 9.56 -3.85 -18.97
C ILE A 259 9.79 -2.55 -18.20
N ALA A 260 9.16 -2.38 -17.03
CA ALA A 260 9.22 -1.15 -16.24
C ALA A 260 10.63 -0.76 -15.83
N GLU A 261 11.46 -1.72 -15.41
CA GLU A 261 12.86 -1.44 -15.02
C GLU A 261 13.66 -0.84 -16.18
N LYS A 262 13.56 -1.46 -17.37
CA LYS A 262 14.24 -0.98 -18.58
C LYS A 262 13.69 0.38 -19.03
N PHE A 263 12.37 0.55 -18.98
CA PHE A 263 11.69 1.81 -19.31
C PHE A 263 12.23 2.97 -18.45
N PHE A 264 12.19 2.84 -17.13
CA PHE A 264 12.60 3.93 -16.24
C PHE A 264 14.12 4.19 -16.28
N LYS A 265 14.94 3.16 -16.54
CA LYS A 265 16.38 3.35 -16.75
C LYS A 265 16.66 4.24 -17.98
N GLU A 266 16.01 3.96 -19.11
CA GLU A 266 16.20 4.77 -20.33
C GLU A 266 15.64 6.20 -20.17
N VAL A 267 14.51 6.37 -19.46
CA VAL A 267 14.00 7.71 -19.12
C VAL A 267 15.01 8.47 -18.26
N GLN A 268 15.60 7.82 -17.24
CA GLN A 268 16.63 8.41 -16.38
C GLN A 268 17.85 8.88 -17.18
N GLU A 269 18.33 8.08 -18.13
CA GLU A 269 19.45 8.47 -19.01
C GLU A 269 19.13 9.74 -19.81
N ILE A 270 17.91 9.87 -20.35
CA ILE A 270 17.50 11.05 -21.12
C ILE A 270 17.44 12.30 -20.23
N ILE A 271 16.77 12.22 -19.08
CA ILE A 271 16.59 13.40 -18.21
C ILE A 271 17.89 13.81 -17.52
N PHE A 272 18.79 12.86 -17.25
CA PHE A 272 20.11 13.14 -16.71
C PHE A 272 20.95 13.93 -17.72
N ASN A 273 20.96 13.51 -18.99
CA ASN A 273 21.70 14.21 -20.04
C ASN A 273 21.12 15.58 -20.37
N LYS A 274 19.81 15.79 -20.22
CA LYS A 274 19.13 17.05 -20.58
C LYS A 274 19.08 18.07 -19.44
N ALA A 275 18.94 17.62 -18.21
CA ALA A 275 18.64 18.48 -17.07
C ALA A 275 19.46 18.13 -15.82
N HIS A 276 20.43 17.21 -15.90
CA HIS A 276 21.22 16.71 -14.76
C HIS A 276 20.37 16.13 -13.63
N ILE A 277 19.13 15.72 -13.92
CA ILE A 277 18.25 15.05 -12.98
C ILE A 277 18.66 13.58 -12.90
N ALA A 278 19.13 13.14 -11.73
CA ALA A 278 19.51 11.74 -11.52
C ALA A 278 18.29 10.81 -11.52
N TYR A 279 17.21 11.22 -10.85
CA TYR A 279 15.91 10.56 -10.90
C TYR A 279 14.82 11.49 -10.38
N TYR A 280 13.56 11.09 -10.58
CA TYR A 280 12.38 11.78 -10.09
C TYR A 280 11.45 10.81 -9.37
N TYR A 281 10.62 11.33 -8.48
CA TYR A 281 9.67 10.55 -7.70
C TYR A 281 8.46 11.39 -7.29
N GLN A 282 7.41 10.72 -6.80
CA GLN A 282 6.23 11.38 -6.24
C GLN A 282 6.36 11.46 -4.72
N ALA A 283 6.11 12.65 -4.17
CA ALA A 283 6.00 12.90 -2.75
C ALA A 283 4.56 13.30 -2.39
N TYR A 284 4.13 12.96 -1.17
CA TYR A 284 2.93 13.53 -0.60
C TYR A 284 3.28 14.88 0.02
N GLU A 285 2.59 15.91 -0.44
CA GLU A 285 2.58 17.23 0.18
C GLU A 285 1.32 17.33 1.03
N ILE A 286 1.49 17.55 2.34
CA ILE A 286 0.40 17.66 3.31
C ILE A 286 0.49 19.03 3.95
N ILE A 287 -0.54 19.85 3.75
CA ILE A 287 -0.67 21.21 4.28
C ILE A 287 -1.76 21.20 5.35
N TYR A 288 -1.51 21.86 6.46
CA TYR A 288 -2.43 21.90 7.60
C TYR A 288 -2.22 23.18 8.41
N THR A 289 -3.22 23.52 9.21
CA THR A 289 -3.08 24.60 10.19
C THR A 289 -2.82 23.99 11.55
N TYR A 290 -1.91 24.59 12.33
CA TYR A 290 -1.67 24.13 13.69
C TYR A 290 -2.97 24.11 14.52
N LYS A 291 -3.83 25.14 14.34
CA LYS A 291 -5.14 25.24 15.00
C LYS A 291 -6.13 24.14 14.61
N SER A 292 -6.16 23.68 13.34
CA SER A 292 -7.04 22.56 12.93
C SER A 292 -6.62 21.25 13.59
N ILE A 293 -5.31 21.05 13.77
CA ILE A 293 -4.76 19.89 14.45
C ILE A 293 -5.06 19.93 15.96
N GLU A 294 -4.86 21.07 16.62
CA GLU A 294 -5.20 21.25 18.05
C GLU A 294 -6.69 21.02 18.33
N ASN A 295 -7.57 21.68 17.56
CA ASN A 295 -9.02 21.53 17.72
C ASN A 295 -9.47 20.07 17.54
N PHE A 296 -8.80 19.31 16.66
CA PHE A 296 -9.12 17.90 16.48
C PHE A 296 -8.72 17.10 17.72
N LYS A 297 -7.51 17.30 18.25
CA LYS A 297 -7.02 16.66 19.48
C LYS A 297 -7.94 16.88 20.67
N GLU A 298 -8.39 18.12 20.89
CA GLU A 298 -9.36 18.46 21.93
C GLU A 298 -10.68 17.68 21.78
N LYS A 299 -11.20 17.56 20.55
CA LYS A 299 -12.44 16.81 20.27
C LYS A 299 -12.33 15.32 20.54
N ILE A 300 -11.15 14.73 20.44
CA ILE A 300 -10.93 13.30 20.69
C ILE A 300 -10.39 13.02 22.10
N ASN A 301 -10.32 14.03 22.99
CA ASN A 301 -9.67 13.96 24.31
C ASN A 301 -8.26 13.34 24.25
N ASP A 302 -7.59 13.51 23.11
CA ASP A 302 -6.30 12.90 22.79
C ASP A 302 -5.28 14.03 22.84
N MET A 303 -4.81 14.35 24.05
CA MET A 303 -3.62 15.20 24.20
C MET A 303 -2.47 14.54 23.43
N GLN A 304 -1.52 15.32 22.93
CA GLN A 304 -0.42 14.82 22.12
C GLN A 304 0.09 13.46 22.60
N LEU A 305 0.01 12.43 21.74
CA LEU A 305 0.40 11.07 22.07
C LEU A 305 1.75 11.10 22.78
N ASP A 306 1.77 10.57 23.99
CA ASP A 306 3.02 10.41 24.70
C ASP A 306 3.90 9.37 23.97
N PHE A 307 5.12 9.21 24.45
CA PHE A 307 6.06 8.30 23.81
C PHE A 307 5.58 6.85 23.79
N GLU A 308 4.95 6.38 24.88
CA GLU A 308 4.48 5.00 25.01
C GLU A 308 3.19 4.77 24.21
N GLU A 309 2.22 5.70 24.26
CA GLU A 309 1.00 5.63 23.46
C GLU A 309 1.30 5.63 21.96
N ARG A 310 2.23 6.48 21.51
CA ARG A 310 2.68 6.50 20.11
C ARG A 310 3.27 5.15 19.72
N LYS A 311 4.14 4.59 20.56
CA LYS A 311 4.82 3.32 20.32
C LYS A 311 3.82 2.16 20.30
N GLU A 312 2.83 2.17 21.19
CA GLU A 312 1.75 1.19 21.22
C GLU A 312 0.90 1.26 19.93
N LEU A 313 0.45 2.45 19.53
CA LEU A 313 -0.32 2.63 18.29
C LEU A 313 0.48 2.20 17.06
N GLN A 314 1.78 2.52 17.01
CA GLN A 314 2.68 2.07 15.95
C GLN A 314 2.82 0.54 15.91
N SER A 315 2.97 -0.10 17.08
CA SER A 315 3.03 -1.57 17.18
C SER A 315 1.72 -2.22 16.75
N ASN A 316 0.59 -1.71 17.23
CA ASN A 316 -0.75 -2.17 16.88
C ASN A 316 -1.02 -2.02 15.38
N LEU A 317 -0.61 -0.90 14.77
CA LEU A 317 -0.70 -0.71 13.32
C LEU A 317 0.18 -1.70 12.56
N ASN A 318 1.45 -1.88 12.97
CA ASN A 318 2.37 -2.80 12.33
C ASN A 318 1.86 -4.25 12.35
N ASN A 319 1.37 -4.70 13.51
CA ASN A 319 0.77 -6.03 13.68
C ASN A 319 -0.44 -6.20 12.77
N SER A 320 -1.36 -5.24 12.79
CA SER A 320 -2.58 -5.27 11.97
C SER A 320 -2.28 -5.25 10.47
N VAL A 321 -1.26 -4.50 10.04
CA VAL A 321 -0.78 -4.49 8.65
C VAL A 321 -0.18 -5.84 8.29
N SER A 322 0.69 -6.39 9.13
CA SER A 322 1.35 -7.68 8.93
C SER A 322 0.33 -8.82 8.78
N GLU A 323 -0.60 -8.94 9.72
CA GLU A 323 -1.70 -9.91 9.69
C GLU A 323 -2.52 -9.78 8.41
N ARG A 324 -2.89 -8.54 8.05
CA ARG A 324 -3.68 -8.29 6.84
C ARG A 324 -2.97 -8.74 5.57
N LEU A 325 -1.65 -8.54 5.48
CA LEU A 325 -0.86 -8.97 4.31
C LEU A 325 -0.83 -10.50 4.20
N VAL A 326 -0.64 -11.20 5.32
CA VAL A 326 -0.66 -12.68 5.39
C VAL A 326 -2.05 -13.21 5.04
N THR A 327 -3.12 -12.69 5.66
CA THR A 327 -4.51 -13.09 5.35
C THR A 327 -4.86 -12.85 3.88
N ASN A 328 -4.40 -11.74 3.29
CA ASN A 328 -4.62 -11.49 1.87
C ASN A 328 -3.86 -12.49 1.00
N ALA A 329 -2.68 -12.95 1.41
CA ALA A 329 -1.92 -13.98 0.70
C ALA A 329 -2.58 -15.35 0.79
N GLN A 330 -3.09 -15.73 1.98
CA GLN A 330 -3.90 -16.94 2.19
C GLN A 330 -5.09 -16.98 1.22
N LYS A 331 -5.89 -15.91 1.18
CA LYS A 331 -7.02 -15.80 0.24
C LYS A 331 -6.60 -15.95 -1.23
N ARG A 332 -5.46 -15.37 -1.62
CA ARG A 332 -4.93 -15.50 -3.00
C ARG A 332 -4.46 -16.93 -3.30
N ASN A 333 -3.87 -17.62 -2.33
CA ASN A 333 -3.43 -19.01 -2.44
C ASN A 333 -4.62 -19.96 -2.57
N GLU A 334 -5.63 -19.80 -1.71
CA GLU A 334 -6.89 -20.57 -1.75
C GLU A 334 -7.58 -20.39 -3.11
N GLN A 335 -7.79 -19.14 -3.53
CA GLN A 335 -8.37 -18.85 -4.84
C GLN A 335 -7.55 -19.43 -5.99
N ALA A 336 -6.22 -19.41 -5.88
CA ALA A 336 -5.37 -19.97 -6.93
C ALA A 336 -5.50 -21.50 -6.99
N LYS A 337 -5.62 -22.20 -5.86
CA LYS A 337 -5.78 -23.67 -5.80
C LYS A 337 -7.06 -24.17 -6.47
N GLU A 338 -8.12 -23.36 -6.48
CA GLU A 338 -9.39 -23.69 -7.14
C GLU A 338 -9.32 -23.59 -8.68
N ILE A 339 -8.28 -22.98 -9.24
CA ILE A 339 -8.22 -22.68 -10.68
C ILE A 339 -7.37 -23.72 -11.41
N ASP A 340 -7.95 -24.33 -12.46
CA ASP A 340 -7.19 -25.14 -13.42
C ASP A 340 -6.30 -24.26 -14.30
N LEU A 341 -4.98 -24.41 -14.15
CA LEU A 341 -3.97 -23.65 -14.91
C LEU A 341 -4.10 -23.81 -16.43
N LYS A 342 -4.70 -24.90 -16.93
CA LYS A 342 -4.94 -25.10 -18.37
C LYS A 342 -5.97 -24.14 -18.95
N GLN A 343 -6.86 -23.60 -18.11
CA GLN A 343 -7.93 -22.68 -18.52
C GLN A 343 -7.51 -21.21 -18.46
N ILE A 344 -6.30 -20.91 -17.97
CA ILE A 344 -5.81 -19.54 -17.79
C ILE A 344 -5.02 -19.09 -19.02
N LYS A 345 -5.29 -17.87 -19.50
CA LYS A 345 -4.47 -17.20 -20.52
C LYS A 345 -3.00 -17.22 -20.12
N HIS A 346 -2.11 -17.62 -21.04
CA HIS A 346 -0.67 -17.79 -20.83
C HIS A 346 -0.03 -16.70 -19.94
N ARG A 347 -0.34 -15.43 -20.19
CA ARG A 347 0.22 -14.27 -19.46
C ARG A 347 -0.03 -14.24 -17.94
N LYS A 348 -1.07 -14.91 -17.43
CA LYS A 348 -1.38 -15.00 -15.99
C LYS A 348 -1.07 -16.36 -15.39
N ARG A 349 -0.66 -17.33 -16.21
CA ARG A 349 -0.46 -18.72 -15.78
C ARG A 349 0.70 -18.83 -14.79
N TRP A 350 1.80 -18.12 -15.02
CA TRP A 350 2.95 -18.11 -14.11
C TRP A 350 2.58 -17.57 -12.71
N LEU A 351 1.78 -16.50 -12.65
CA LEU A 351 1.34 -15.88 -11.39
C LEU A 351 0.47 -16.83 -10.58
N MET A 352 -0.41 -17.56 -11.26
CA MET A 352 -1.30 -18.54 -10.63
C MET A 352 -0.51 -19.76 -10.18
N ALA A 353 0.43 -20.25 -10.99
CA ALA A 353 1.34 -21.32 -10.61
C ALA A 353 2.19 -20.94 -9.38
N LEU A 354 2.74 -19.73 -9.34
CA LEU A 354 3.44 -19.20 -8.17
C LEU A 354 2.55 -19.24 -6.92
N ARG A 355 1.31 -18.76 -7.03
CA ARG A 355 0.36 -18.73 -5.92
C ARG A 355 -0.14 -20.11 -5.50
N GLN A 356 -0.08 -21.11 -6.35
CA GLN A 356 -0.41 -22.51 -6.02
C GLN A 356 0.75 -23.24 -5.32
N ASN A 357 1.98 -22.70 -5.37
CA ASN A 357 3.14 -23.36 -4.78
C ASN A 357 2.98 -23.53 -3.27
N ASN A 358 3.50 -24.64 -2.75
CA ASN A 358 3.41 -25.00 -1.33
C ASN A 358 4.18 -24.03 -0.43
N ASP A 359 5.26 -23.42 -0.95
CA ASP A 359 6.07 -22.43 -0.25
C ASP A 359 5.51 -20.99 -0.35
N TYR A 360 4.39 -20.77 -1.07
CA TYR A 360 3.89 -19.41 -1.33
C TYR A 360 3.59 -18.65 -0.02
N LEU A 361 2.95 -19.33 0.94
CA LEU A 361 2.57 -18.72 2.22
C LEU A 361 3.78 -18.52 3.12
N SER A 362 4.64 -19.53 3.27
CA SER A 362 5.83 -19.44 4.13
C SER A 362 6.83 -18.39 3.63
N ASN A 363 7.06 -18.30 2.32
CA ASN A 363 7.88 -17.25 1.73
C ASN A 363 7.25 -15.86 1.94
N THR A 364 5.92 -15.74 1.85
CA THR A 364 5.23 -14.47 2.11
C THR A 364 5.36 -14.05 3.57
N GLU A 365 5.18 -14.96 4.52
CA GLU A 365 5.37 -14.70 5.96
C GLU A 365 6.82 -14.29 6.26
N LYS A 366 7.80 -14.96 5.65
CA LYS A 366 9.22 -14.58 5.75
C LYS A 366 9.46 -13.16 5.25
N LEU A 367 8.87 -12.76 4.12
CA LEU A 367 8.96 -11.39 3.60
C LEU A 367 8.27 -10.37 4.51
N VAL A 368 7.10 -10.69 5.10
CA VAL A 368 6.44 -9.83 6.09
C VAL A 368 7.35 -9.60 7.31
N ASN A 369 7.97 -10.66 7.83
CA ASN A 369 8.87 -10.53 8.97
C ASN A 369 10.13 -9.70 8.65
N ILE A 370 10.67 -9.80 7.43
CA ILE A 370 11.90 -9.08 7.04
C ILE A 370 11.64 -7.62 6.66
N LEU A 371 10.50 -7.34 6.01
CA LEU A 371 10.24 -6.05 5.36
C LEU A 371 9.17 -5.21 6.06
N ILE A 372 8.30 -5.81 6.88
CA ILE A 372 7.18 -5.11 7.51
C ILE A 372 7.40 -5.01 9.01
N LYS A 373 7.61 -6.14 9.71
CA LYS A 373 7.81 -6.14 11.16
C LYS A 373 9.06 -5.37 11.57
N ASP A 374 8.93 -4.59 12.62
CA ASP A 374 10.01 -3.73 13.16
C ASP A 374 10.92 -4.46 14.15
N ASP A 375 10.65 -5.74 14.43
CA ASP A 375 11.36 -6.56 15.43
C ASP A 375 12.74 -7.06 14.99
N ASN A 376 13.11 -6.86 13.73
CA ASN A 376 14.43 -7.24 13.23
C ASN A 376 15.38 -6.04 13.24
N LYS A 377 16.07 -5.85 14.37
CA LYS A 377 17.44 -5.30 14.32
C LYS A 377 18.27 -6.27 13.48
N LEU A 378 18.53 -5.87 12.24
CA LEU A 378 19.78 -6.25 11.58
C LEU A 378 20.91 -5.38 12.12
#